data_AF-A0A7V9UK09-F1
#
_entry.id   AF-A0A7V9UK09-F1
#
_cell.length_a   1.000
_cell.length_b   1.000
_cell.length_c   1.000
_cell.angle_alpha   90.00
_cell.angle_beta   90.00
_cell.angle_gamma   90.00
#
_symmetry.space_group_name_H-M   'P 1'
#
loop_
_entity.id
_entity.type
_entity.pdbx_description
1 polymer ?
#
loop_
_entity_poly.entity_id
_entity_poly.type
_entity_poly.pdbx_seq_one_letter_code
_entity_poly.pdbx_strand_id
1 'polypeptide(L)' 'FRIHNMGDIEVTPGVALGSLGVIMLDEEVFEIASVDPEHPLTEHKAKGVAEALKRQAMFDEISVETREESDE' A
#
# COMPACT_ATOMS: atom_id res chain seq x y z
N PHE A 1 1.21 11.26 -18.93
CA PHE A 1 0.90 12.28 -17.89
C PHE A 1 1.88 12.13 -16.74
N ARG A 2 2.07 13.17 -15.91
CA ARG A 2 2.94 13.11 -14.73
C ARG A 2 2.14 13.56 -13.51
N ILE A 3 2.37 12.91 -12.38
CA ILE A 3 1.81 13.27 -11.09
C ILE A 3 2.97 13.75 -10.23
N HIS A 4 2.79 14.88 -9.56
CA HIS A 4 3.79 15.50 -8.68
C HIS A 4 3.30 15.43 -7.23
N ASN A 5 4.20 15.61 -6.27
CA ASN A 5 3.89 15.72 -4.83
C ASN A 5 3.26 14.46 -4.22
N MET A 6 3.68 13.27 -4.67
CA MET A 6 3.20 11.99 -4.16
C MET A 6 3.38 11.82 -2.64
N GLY A 7 4.42 12.45 -2.06
CA GLY A 7 4.65 12.45 -0.61
C GLY A 7 3.66 13.30 0.19
N ASP A 8 3.01 14.28 -0.45
CA ASP A 8 2.04 15.16 0.20
C ASP A 8 0.59 14.64 0.07
N ILE A 9 0.36 13.66 -0.80
CA ILE A 9 -0.96 13.06 -1.04
C ILE A 9 -1.14 11.90 -0.06
N GLU A 10 -2.11 12.00 0.84
CA GLU A 10 -2.45 10.90 1.74
C GLU A 10 -3.51 9.97 1.11
N VAL A 11 -3.25 8.67 1.09
CA VAL A 11 -4.23 7.64 0.69
C VAL A 11 -5.25 7.42 1.80
N THR A 12 -4.76 7.43 3.03
CA THR A 12 -5.51 7.39 4.28
C THR A 12 -4.72 8.21 5.31
N PRO A 13 -5.33 8.77 6.38
CA PRO A 13 -4.61 9.63 7.31
C PRO A 13 -3.29 9.02 7.83
N GLY A 14 -2.19 9.74 7.63
CA GLY A 14 -0.85 9.30 8.04
C GLY A 14 -0.23 8.20 7.18
N VAL A 15 -0.70 8.00 5.95
CA VAL A 15 -0.05 7.18 4.91
C VAL A 15 0.04 7.99 3.62
N ALA A 16 1.24 8.50 3.34
CA ALA A 16 1.53 9.18 2.10
C ALA A 16 1.55 8.18 0.93
N LEU A 17 1.02 8.58 -0.23
CA LEU A 17 1.05 7.75 -1.43
C LEU A 17 2.49 7.45 -1.87
N GLY A 18 3.39 8.41 -1.69
CA GLY A 18 4.82 8.24 -1.96
C GLY A 18 5.55 7.27 -1.03
N SER A 19 4.95 6.87 0.10
CA SER A 19 5.53 5.87 1.00
C SER A 19 5.08 4.45 0.67
N LEU A 20 4.20 4.24 -0.32
CA LEU A 20 3.74 2.92 -0.73
C LEU A 20 4.51 2.44 -1.97
N GLY A 21 5.07 1.24 -1.88
CA GLY A 21 5.58 0.47 -3.01
C GLY A 21 4.53 -0.52 -3.49
N VAL A 22 4.51 -0.78 -4.78
CA VAL A 22 3.68 -1.82 -5.40
C VAL A 22 4.60 -2.76 -6.17
N ILE A 23 4.55 -4.04 -5.84
CA ILE A 23 5.29 -5.09 -6.56
C ILE A 23 4.30 -6.15 -7.05
N MET A 24 4.53 -6.68 -8.25
CA MET A 24 3.76 -7.81 -8.77
C MET A 24 4.44 -9.09 -8.30
N LEU A 25 3.72 -9.90 -7.52
CA LEU A 25 4.22 -11.18 -7.03
C LEU A 25 4.02 -12.30 -8.06
N ASP A 26 2.87 -12.28 -8.74
CA ASP A 26 2.47 -13.24 -9.78
C ASP A 26 1.49 -12.56 -10.76
N GLU A 27 0.96 -13.31 -11.72
CA GLU A 27 -0.07 -12.85 -12.66
C GLU A 27 -1.28 -12.28 -11.89
N GLU A 28 -1.50 -10.98 -12.07
CA GLU A 28 -2.59 -10.22 -11.45
C GLU A 28 -2.56 -10.14 -9.91
N VAL A 29 -1.48 -10.59 -9.26
CA VAL A 29 -1.28 -10.49 -7.81
C VAL A 29 -0.27 -9.40 -7.48
N PHE A 30 -0.72 -8.40 -6.72
CA PHE A 30 0.10 -7.26 -6.33
C PHE A 30 0.24 -7.19 -4.81
N GLU A 31 1.47 -7.03 -4.33
CA GLU A 31 1.77 -6.65 -2.95
C GLU A 31 1.92 -5.13 -2.88
N ILE A 32 1.27 -4.54 -1.87
CA ILE A 32 1.39 -3.13 -1.54
C ILE A 32 1.90 -3.02 -0.11
N ALA A 33 3.09 -2.42 0.04
CA ALA A 33 3.76 -2.29 1.34
C ALA A 33 4.35 -0.89 1.52
N SER A 34 4.64 -0.50 2.76
CA SER A 34 5.46 0.70 2.98
C SER A 34 6.88 0.45 2.47
N VAL A 35 7.41 1.41 1.70
CA VAL A 35 8.85 1.48 1.35
C VAL A 35 9.63 2.39 2.29
N ASP A 36 8.94 3.02 3.24
CA ASP A 36 9.57 3.82 4.30
C ASP A 36 9.86 2.92 5.51
N PRO A 37 11.13 2.58 5.79
CA PRO A 37 11.49 1.72 6.91
C PRO A 37 11.26 2.38 8.28
N GLU A 38 11.22 3.71 8.35
CA GLU A 38 10.93 4.43 9.60
C GLU A 38 9.42 4.42 9.91
N HIS A 39 8.58 4.19 8.90
CA HIS A 39 7.14 4.22 9.00
C HIS A 39 6.49 2.99 8.34
N PRO A 40 6.64 1.79 8.92
CA PRO A 40 5.94 0.60 8.45
C PRO A 40 4.43 0.76 8.58
N LEU A 41 3.67 0.03 7.75
CA LEU A 41 2.22 -0.01 7.87
C LEU A 41 1.84 -0.78 9.14
N THR A 42 1.05 -0.14 10.00
CA THR A 42 0.30 -0.85 11.03
C THR A 42 -0.93 -1.51 10.40
N GLU A 43 -1.48 -2.54 11.04
CA GLU A 43 -2.69 -3.22 10.56
C GLU A 43 -3.85 -2.24 10.29
N HIS A 44 -4.05 -1.26 11.19
CA HIS A 44 -5.08 -0.24 11.02
C HIS A 44 -4.86 0.61 9.75
N LYS A 45 -3.62 1.03 9.50
CA LYS A 45 -3.25 1.80 8.30
C LYS A 45 -3.38 0.95 7.03
N ALA A 46 -2.93 -0.30 7.06
CA ALA A 46 -3.06 -1.23 5.93
C ALA A 46 -4.53 -1.48 5.55
N LYS A 47 -5.41 -1.69 6.54
CA LYS A 47 -6.86 -1.77 6.30
C LYS A 47 -7.43 -0.48 5.69
N GLY A 48 -6.95 0.69 6.13
CA GLY A 48 -7.33 1.97 5.55
C GLY A 48 -6.92 2.10 4.07
N VAL A 49 -5.72 1.66 3.72
CA VAL A 49 -5.24 1.62 2.32
C VAL A 49 -6.10 0.65 1.50
N ALA A 50 -6.34 -0.57 2.00
CA ALA A 50 -7.18 -1.56 1.33
C ALA A 50 -8.59 -1.02 1.02
N GLU A 51 -9.22 -0.36 2.01
CA GLU A 51 -10.52 0.29 1.84
C GLU A 51 -10.48 1.42 0.80
N ALA A 52 -9.41 2.21 0.77
CA ALA A 52 -9.26 3.27 -0.23
C ALA A 52 -9.17 2.70 -1.66
N LEU A 53 -8.38 1.63 -1.85
CA LEU A 53 -8.23 0.95 -3.15
C LEU A 53 -9.54 0.30 -3.61
N LYS A 54 -10.25 -0.35 -2.68
CA LYS A 54 -11.56 -0.95 -2.94
C LYS A 54 -12.59 0.09 -3.39
N ARG A 55 -12.62 1.27 -2.76
CA ARG A 55 -13.52 2.37 -3.14
C ARG A 55 -13.25 2.92 -4.55
N GLN A 56 -12.02 2.80 -5.03
CA GLN A 56 -11.64 3.20 -6.38
C GLN A 56 -11.83 2.07 -7.41
N ALA A 57 -12.40 0.93 -7.00
CA ALA A 57 -12.58 -0.25 -7.84
C ALA A 57 -11.28 -0.69 -8.54
N MET A 58 -10.14 -0.55 -7.86
CA MET A 58 -8.83 -0.91 -8.43
C MET A 58 -8.57 -2.42 -8.43
N PHE A 59 -9.18 -3.15 -7.50
CA PHE A 59 -9.02 -4.59 -7.33
C PHE A 59 -10.38 -5.23 -6.97
N ASP A 60 -10.61 -6.45 -7.46
CA ASP A 60 -11.80 -7.24 -7.13
C ASP A 60 -11.70 -7.88 -5.74
N GLU A 61 -10.50 -8.31 -5.35
CA GLU A 61 -10.19 -8.92 -4.06
C GLU A 61 -8.97 -8.23 -3.42
N ILE A 62 -9.04 -7.98 -2.11
CA ILE A 62 -7.94 -7.41 -1.32
C ILE A 62 -7.90 -8.13 0.03
N SER A 63 -6.75 -8.71 0.36
CA SER A 63 -6.41 -9.22 1.68
C SER A 63 -5.42 -8.28 2.38
N VAL A 64 -5.38 -8.33 3.71
CA VAL A 64 -4.40 -7.59 4.52
C VAL A 64 -3.73 -8.57 5.45
N GLU A 65 -2.42 -8.67 5.34
CA GLU A 65 -1.57 -9.57 6.13
C GLU A 65 -0.31 -8.86 6.64
N THR A 66 0.29 -9.42 7.68
CA THR A 66 1.61 -8.97 8.13
C THR A 66 2.65 -9.43 7.13
N ARG A 67 3.56 -8.54 6.76
CA ARG A 67 4.73 -8.94 5.99
C ARG A 67 5.63 -9.78 6.90
N GLU A 68 5.69 -11.09 6.65
CA GLU A 68 6.73 -11.91 7.26
C GLU A 68 8.08 -11.39 6.75
N GLU A 69 9.02 -11.12 7.66
CA GLU A 69 10.41 -10.90 7.24
C GLU A 69 10.85 -12.19 6.55
N SER A 70 11.18 -12.12 5.27
CA SER A 70 11.83 -13.23 4.59
C SER A 70 13.18 -13.42 5.28
N ASP A 71 13.27 -14.40 6.17
CA ASP A 71 14.53 -14.90 6.74
C ASP A 71 15.36 -15.50 5.59
N GLU A 72 16.09 -14.65 4.86
CA GLU A 72 17.13 -15.03 3.90
C GLU A 72 18.51 -14.46 4.29
#